data_AF-A0A5H2Y1F6-F1
#
_entry.id   AF-A0A5H2Y1F6-F1
#
_cell.length_a   1.000
_cell.length_b   1.000
_cell.length_c   1.000
_cell.angle_alpha   90.00
_cell.angle_beta   90.00
_cell.angle_gamma   90.00
#
_symmetry.space_group_name_H-M   'P 1'
#
loop_
_entity.id
_entity.type
_entity.pdbx_description
1 polymer ?
#
loop_
_entity_poly.entity_id
_entity_poly.type
_entity_poly.pdbx_seq_one_letter_code
_entity_poly.pdbx_strand_id
1 'polypeptide(L)'
;MLPNIAILIALLQGVPPDLAELKSQFMLEPHELAQRYYAHTSLPANTGSAQFYQLTLRAAIVSNQPKLANDIALKLAQPLWQSHIENHHAKLVSNLGVLLRINGHYEDAMRAYQCALALNNGDKSFSFHTLLNLQSAMVHAKQYNKAKAILDKAAKLAVNEQQHLRVKINLANHYLDTNNLKEAKALFKALYRDLSLAGETETAARIGLNLLNTEILLADYSQFWRYQNSVRQTIFSIAGSNHHYYYHFVLMRAFVNAMQAPNNTQYKRFAYAIEHGSFLFEYGQQESIEQYVNILDVPWISSQFSEQVFEYKRIRPKKVVQMDLLEQHCSTQEVAHSRTKLLQ
;
A
#
# COMPACT_ATOMS: atom_id res chain seq x y z
N MET A 1 -15.83 34.84 -39.88
CA MET A 1 -16.43 34.77 -38.52
C MET A 1 -16.24 33.35 -38.01
N LEU A 2 -15.22 33.12 -37.19
CA LEU A 2 -15.02 31.87 -36.46
C LEU A 2 -15.69 32.04 -35.09
N PRO A 3 -16.85 31.43 -34.82
CA PRO A 3 -17.35 31.40 -33.46
C PRO A 3 -16.50 30.39 -32.67
N ASN A 4 -15.71 30.94 -31.75
CA ASN A 4 -15.49 30.41 -30.41
C ASN A 4 -14.93 28.98 -30.25
N ILE A 5 -13.63 28.84 -30.49
CA ILE A 5 -12.81 27.78 -29.84
C ILE A 5 -12.93 27.86 -28.31
N ALA A 6 -13.07 29.08 -27.75
CA ALA A 6 -13.28 29.30 -26.32
C ALA A 6 -14.61 28.73 -25.78
N ILE A 7 -15.70 28.73 -26.58
CA ILE A 7 -16.98 28.14 -26.17
C ILE A 7 -16.91 26.61 -26.25
N LEU A 8 -16.21 26.03 -27.23
CA LEU A 8 -16.01 24.59 -27.29
C LEU A 8 -15.15 24.05 -26.14
N ILE A 9 -14.11 24.79 -25.76
CA ILE A 9 -13.28 24.47 -24.58
C ILE A 9 -14.10 24.62 -23.29
N ALA A 10 -14.92 25.67 -23.16
CA ALA A 10 -15.81 25.85 -22.01
C ALA A 10 -16.91 24.76 -21.90
N LEU A 11 -17.41 24.27 -23.04
CA LEU A 11 -18.40 23.18 -23.10
C LEU A 11 -17.79 21.84 -22.63
N LEU A 12 -16.52 21.58 -22.93
CA LEU A 12 -15.80 20.39 -22.44
C LEU A 12 -15.47 20.47 -20.94
N GLN A 13 -15.30 21.67 -20.38
CA GLN A 13 -15.03 21.87 -18.95
C GLN A 13 -16.28 21.77 -18.06
N GLY A 14 -17.49 21.83 -18.64
CA GLY A 14 -18.76 21.81 -17.90
C GLY A 14 -19.43 20.43 -17.78
N VAL A 15 -18.97 19.43 -18.52
CA VAL A 15 -19.53 18.08 -18.54
C VAL A 15 -18.60 17.12 -17.81
N PRO A 16 -19.06 16.37 -16.80
CA PRO A 16 -18.22 15.37 -16.16
C PRO A 16 -17.83 14.27 -17.18
N PRO A 17 -16.57 13.79 -17.18
CA PRO A 17 -16.15 12.73 -18.09
C PRO A 17 -16.88 11.41 -17.82
N ASP A 18 -16.93 10.53 -18.82
CA ASP A 18 -17.61 9.25 -18.71
C ASP A 18 -17.00 8.35 -17.61
N LEU A 19 -17.84 7.85 -16.70
CA LEU A 19 -17.38 7.09 -15.53
C LEU A 19 -16.79 5.73 -15.91
N ALA A 20 -17.27 5.09 -16.98
CA ALA A 20 -16.73 3.80 -17.42
C ALA A 20 -15.31 3.98 -17.99
N GLU A 21 -15.10 5.00 -18.82
CA GLU A 21 -13.78 5.41 -19.30
C GLU A 21 -12.82 5.68 -18.13
N LEU A 22 -13.24 6.50 -17.16
CA LEU A 22 -12.38 6.88 -16.04
C LEU A 22 -12.01 5.67 -15.16
N LYS A 23 -12.92 4.72 -14.95
CA LYS A 23 -12.63 3.49 -14.19
C LYS A 23 -11.61 2.61 -14.91
N SER A 24 -11.70 2.53 -16.24
CA SER A 24 -10.71 1.81 -17.06
C SER A 24 -9.34 2.48 -16.94
N GLN A 25 -9.28 3.80 -17.10
CA GLN A 25 -8.04 4.57 -16.96
C GLN A 25 -7.44 4.47 -15.55
N PHE A 26 -8.25 4.45 -14.50
CA PHE A 26 -7.75 4.27 -13.13
C PHE A 26 -6.94 2.97 -12.98
N MET A 27 -7.32 1.91 -13.70
CA MET A 27 -6.63 0.62 -13.63
C MET A 27 -5.32 0.60 -14.42
N LEU A 28 -5.18 1.42 -15.44
CA LEU A 28 -4.03 1.43 -16.36
C LEU A 28 -3.05 2.55 -16.04
N GLU A 29 -3.55 3.75 -15.80
CA GLU A 29 -2.83 5.03 -15.77
C GLU A 29 -3.35 5.92 -14.62
N PRO A 30 -3.23 5.49 -13.36
CA PRO A 30 -3.76 6.26 -12.23
C PRO A 30 -3.00 7.58 -12.01
N HIS A 31 -1.75 7.70 -12.46
CA HIS A 31 -0.99 8.94 -12.30
C HIS A 31 -1.56 10.04 -13.20
N GLU A 32 -1.79 9.71 -14.46
CA GLU A 32 -2.35 10.55 -15.52
C GLU A 32 -3.80 10.89 -15.23
N LEU A 33 -4.58 9.90 -14.78
CA LEU A 33 -5.97 10.12 -14.36
C LEU A 33 -6.07 11.16 -13.25
N ALA A 34 -5.21 11.09 -12.23
CA ALA A 34 -5.21 12.08 -11.16
C ALA A 34 -5.00 13.50 -11.71
N GLN A 35 -4.06 13.67 -12.64
CA GLN A 35 -3.72 14.97 -13.22
C GLN A 35 -4.86 15.60 -14.04
N ARG A 36 -5.83 14.79 -14.51
CA ARG A 36 -7.04 15.32 -15.18
C ARG A 36 -7.84 16.26 -14.28
N TYR A 37 -7.66 16.23 -12.97
CA TYR A 37 -8.23 17.20 -12.03
C TYR A 37 -7.95 18.65 -12.44
N TYR A 38 -6.72 18.97 -12.89
CA TYR A 38 -6.34 20.35 -13.22
C TYR A 38 -7.12 20.93 -14.41
N ALA A 39 -7.56 20.07 -15.33
CA ALA A 39 -8.40 20.47 -16.45
C ALA A 39 -9.89 20.65 -16.07
N HIS A 40 -10.30 20.16 -14.90
CA HIS A 40 -11.71 20.07 -14.48
C HIS A 40 -11.91 20.59 -13.04
N THR A 41 -11.19 21.64 -12.64
CA THR A 41 -11.28 22.20 -11.26
C THR A 41 -12.61 22.88 -10.94
N SER A 42 -13.40 23.21 -11.97
CA SER A 42 -14.61 24.03 -11.87
C SER A 42 -15.85 23.35 -12.47
N LEU A 43 -16.02 22.05 -12.19
CA LEU A 43 -17.23 21.32 -12.60
C LEU A 43 -18.45 21.75 -11.78
N PRO A 44 -19.67 21.70 -12.38
CA PRO A 44 -20.91 21.97 -11.66
C PRO A 44 -21.15 20.95 -10.53
N ALA A 45 -21.82 21.39 -9.46
CA ALA A 45 -22.17 20.54 -8.31
C ALA A 45 -23.25 19.54 -8.69
N ASN A 46 -22.83 18.33 -9.03
CA ASN A 46 -23.73 17.19 -9.27
C ASN A 46 -23.01 15.87 -8.98
N THR A 47 -23.78 14.79 -9.00
CA THR A 47 -23.28 13.44 -8.69
C THR A 47 -22.16 12.99 -9.62
N GLY A 48 -22.22 13.28 -10.93
CA GLY A 48 -21.19 12.88 -11.89
C GLY A 48 -19.85 13.58 -11.63
N SER A 49 -19.90 14.89 -11.36
CA SER A 49 -18.72 15.68 -11.02
C SER A 49 -18.12 15.26 -9.67
N ALA A 50 -18.95 14.93 -8.68
CA ALA A 50 -18.50 14.38 -7.41
C ALA A 50 -17.79 13.02 -7.58
N GLN A 51 -18.33 12.13 -8.42
CA GLN A 51 -17.72 10.84 -8.74
C GLN A 51 -16.37 11.01 -9.45
N PHE A 52 -16.26 11.96 -10.38
CA PHE A 52 -14.99 12.32 -11.01
C PHE A 52 -13.95 12.75 -9.97
N TYR A 53 -14.30 13.67 -9.07
CA TYR A 53 -13.38 14.12 -8.00
C TYR A 53 -13.00 12.99 -7.04
N GLN A 54 -13.93 12.11 -6.67
CA GLN A 54 -13.61 10.95 -5.84
C GLN A 54 -12.65 9.98 -6.52
N LEU A 55 -12.82 9.76 -7.83
CA LEU A 55 -11.97 8.84 -8.58
C LEU A 55 -10.57 9.43 -8.82
N THR A 56 -10.49 10.71 -9.16
CA THR A 56 -9.20 11.42 -9.29
C THR A 56 -8.49 11.57 -7.94
N LEU A 57 -9.21 11.72 -6.82
CA LEU A 57 -8.65 11.64 -5.49
C LEU A 57 -8.02 10.27 -5.24
N ARG A 58 -8.77 9.19 -5.52
CA ARG A 58 -8.25 7.82 -5.36
C ARG A 58 -7.02 7.60 -6.23
N ALA A 59 -7.05 8.08 -7.47
CA ALA A 59 -5.93 8.05 -8.41
C ALA A 59 -4.70 8.78 -7.85
N ALA A 60 -4.89 10.00 -7.34
CA ALA A 60 -3.84 10.78 -6.69
C ALA A 60 -3.23 10.05 -5.49
N ILE A 61 -4.06 9.38 -4.69
CA ILE A 61 -3.60 8.61 -3.51
C ILE A 61 -2.79 7.38 -3.92
N VAL A 62 -3.30 6.54 -4.84
CA VAL A 62 -2.60 5.30 -5.23
C VAL A 62 -1.31 5.60 -6.00
N SER A 63 -1.26 6.71 -6.74
CA SER A 63 -0.05 7.21 -7.39
C SER A 63 0.82 8.09 -6.47
N ASN A 64 0.47 8.17 -5.18
CA ASN A 64 1.22 8.88 -4.14
C ASN A 64 1.54 10.35 -4.51
N GLN A 65 0.52 11.09 -4.94
CA GLN A 65 0.52 12.52 -5.28
C GLN A 65 -0.19 13.33 -4.17
N PRO A 66 0.45 13.53 -2.99
CA PRO A 66 -0.23 14.03 -1.80
C PRO A 66 -0.74 15.46 -1.90
N LYS A 67 -0.02 16.35 -2.60
CA LYS A 67 -0.48 17.73 -2.83
C LYS A 67 -1.79 17.75 -3.60
N LEU A 68 -1.82 17.04 -4.74
CA LEU A 68 -3.00 16.88 -5.56
C LEU A 68 -4.15 16.19 -4.80
N ALA A 69 -3.85 15.14 -4.03
CA ALA A 69 -4.85 14.48 -3.19
C ALA A 69 -5.45 15.44 -2.15
N ASN A 70 -4.63 16.30 -1.52
CA ASN A 70 -5.11 17.32 -0.59
C ASN A 70 -6.00 18.35 -1.30
N ASP A 71 -5.59 18.83 -2.48
CA ASP A 71 -6.37 19.82 -3.25
C ASP A 71 -7.76 19.27 -3.61
N ILE A 72 -7.81 18.02 -4.07
CA ILE A 72 -9.08 17.34 -4.40
C ILE A 72 -9.90 17.08 -3.14
N ALA A 73 -9.27 16.69 -2.03
CA ALA A 73 -9.97 16.47 -0.76
C ALA A 73 -10.58 17.78 -0.21
N LEU A 74 -9.85 18.90 -0.26
CA LEU A 74 -10.36 20.23 0.10
C LEU A 74 -11.52 20.64 -0.79
N LYS A 75 -11.46 20.34 -2.09
CA LYS A 75 -12.57 20.56 -3.02
C LYS A 75 -13.81 19.79 -2.54
N LEU A 76 -13.68 18.48 -2.28
CA LEU A 76 -14.77 17.61 -1.84
C LEU A 76 -15.31 17.94 -0.44
N ALA A 77 -14.52 18.62 0.41
CA ALA A 77 -14.94 19.05 1.73
C ALA A 77 -15.91 20.25 1.71
N GLN A 78 -15.98 21.00 0.60
CA GLN A 78 -16.84 22.20 0.53
C GLN A 78 -18.33 21.82 0.70
N PRO A 79 -19.15 22.64 1.39
CA PRO A 79 -20.55 22.34 1.68
C PRO A 79 -21.39 21.95 0.46
N LEU A 80 -21.10 22.55 -0.70
CA LEU A 80 -21.82 22.30 -1.94
C LEU A 80 -21.67 20.86 -2.47
N TRP A 81 -20.66 20.10 -2.03
CA TRP A 81 -20.45 18.71 -2.43
C TRP A 81 -21.05 17.70 -1.46
N GLN A 82 -21.40 18.10 -0.23
CA GLN A 82 -21.77 17.18 0.85
C GLN A 82 -22.96 16.29 0.47
N SER A 83 -24.01 16.85 -0.11
CA SER A 83 -25.19 16.10 -0.58
C SER A 83 -24.88 15.11 -1.71
N HIS A 84 -23.80 15.31 -2.46
CA HIS A 84 -23.36 14.43 -3.54
C HIS A 84 -22.38 13.35 -3.10
N ILE A 85 -21.78 13.51 -1.90
CA ILE A 85 -20.80 12.55 -1.35
C ILE A 85 -21.27 11.86 -0.08
N GLU A 86 -22.46 12.15 0.44
CA GLU A 86 -22.96 11.61 1.72
C GLU A 86 -22.83 10.08 1.80
N ASN A 87 -23.27 9.36 0.76
CA ASN A 87 -23.13 7.89 0.66
C ASN A 87 -21.68 7.39 0.49
N HIS A 88 -20.73 8.31 0.36
CA HIS A 88 -19.32 8.06 0.11
C HIS A 88 -18.40 8.75 1.13
N HIS A 89 -18.96 9.42 2.16
CA HIS A 89 -18.19 10.17 3.13
C HIS A 89 -17.24 9.26 3.92
N ALA A 90 -17.71 8.09 4.37
CA ALA A 90 -16.86 7.07 4.97
C ALA A 90 -15.70 6.63 4.05
N LYS A 91 -15.94 6.52 2.73
CA LYS A 91 -14.91 6.18 1.74
C LYS A 91 -13.90 7.31 1.56
N LEU A 92 -14.34 8.57 1.56
CA LEU A 92 -13.47 9.75 1.53
C LEU A 92 -12.52 9.74 2.73
N VAL A 93 -13.05 9.59 3.95
CA VAL A 93 -12.23 9.54 5.17
C VAL A 93 -11.27 8.35 5.17
N SER A 94 -11.72 7.17 4.74
CA SER A 94 -10.82 6.02 4.61
C SER A 94 -9.69 6.28 3.59
N ASN A 95 -9.97 6.99 2.49
CA ASN A 95 -8.96 7.34 1.50
C ASN A 95 -7.93 8.33 2.08
N LEU A 96 -8.36 9.31 2.89
CA LEU A 96 -7.45 10.17 3.64
C LEU A 96 -6.55 9.34 4.58
N GLY A 97 -7.08 8.31 5.23
CA GLY A 97 -6.29 7.36 6.01
C GLY A 97 -5.20 6.67 5.18
N VAL A 98 -5.51 6.27 3.94
CA VAL A 98 -4.50 5.69 3.02
C VAL A 98 -3.41 6.70 2.67
N LEU A 99 -3.80 7.94 2.38
CA LEU A 99 -2.85 9.02 2.09
C LEU A 99 -1.89 9.25 3.26
N LEU A 100 -2.43 9.35 4.47
CA LEU A 100 -1.67 9.51 5.71
C LEU A 100 -0.69 8.35 5.93
N ARG A 101 -1.16 7.11 5.79
CA ARG A 101 -0.34 5.90 5.98
C ARG A 101 0.82 5.82 5.00
N ILE A 102 0.60 6.08 3.71
CA ILE A 102 1.64 6.02 2.66
C ILE A 102 2.74 7.09 2.92
N ASN A 103 2.40 8.17 3.60
CA ASN A 103 3.31 9.26 3.95
C ASN A 103 3.86 9.17 5.38
N GLY A 104 3.65 8.06 6.08
CA GLY A 104 4.26 7.80 7.40
C GLY A 104 3.50 8.36 8.61
N HIS A 105 2.31 8.96 8.40
CA HIS A 105 1.47 9.49 9.46
C HIS A 105 0.55 8.39 10.02
N TYR A 106 1.13 7.39 10.68
CA TYR A 106 0.41 6.16 11.05
C TYR A 106 -0.69 6.37 12.09
N GLU A 107 -0.46 7.18 13.12
CA GLU A 107 -1.48 7.45 14.15
C GLU A 107 -2.67 8.22 13.57
N ASP A 108 -2.43 9.20 12.70
CA ASP A 108 -3.49 9.94 12.01
C ASP A 108 -4.26 9.05 11.03
N ALA A 109 -3.56 8.17 10.32
CA ALA A 109 -4.21 7.16 9.49
C ALA A 109 -5.14 6.26 10.32
N MET A 110 -4.70 5.83 11.51
CA MET A 110 -5.52 5.05 12.44
C MET A 110 -6.78 5.81 12.87
N ARG A 111 -6.65 7.11 13.21
CA ARG A 111 -7.81 7.98 13.53
C ARG A 111 -8.79 8.06 12.35
N ALA A 112 -8.28 8.27 11.14
CA ALA A 112 -9.09 8.33 9.92
C ALA A 112 -9.86 7.02 9.67
N TYR A 113 -9.20 5.86 9.74
CA TYR A 113 -9.88 4.58 9.52
C TYR A 113 -10.93 4.29 10.59
N GLN A 114 -10.68 4.64 11.86
CA GLN A 114 -11.67 4.48 12.93
C GLN A 114 -12.89 5.38 12.72
N CYS A 115 -12.67 6.63 12.32
CA CYS A 115 -13.73 7.56 11.93
C CYS A 115 -14.55 7.04 10.74
N ALA A 116 -13.88 6.56 9.69
CA ALA A 116 -14.52 5.97 8.53
C ALA A 116 -15.38 4.73 8.89
N LEU A 117 -14.92 3.89 9.82
CA LEU A 117 -15.70 2.77 10.34
C LEU A 117 -16.92 3.22 11.13
N ALA A 118 -16.84 4.33 11.87
CA ALA A 118 -17.97 4.90 12.61
C ALA A 118 -19.02 5.55 11.69
N LEU A 119 -18.59 6.12 10.57
CA LEU A 119 -19.44 6.68 9.51
C LEU A 119 -20.05 5.61 8.60
N ASN A 120 -19.63 4.34 8.72
CA ASN A 120 -20.11 3.29 7.83
C ASN A 120 -21.56 2.87 8.17
N ASN A 121 -22.46 2.96 7.20
CA ASN A 121 -23.87 2.56 7.32
C ASN A 121 -24.10 1.04 7.18
N GLY A 122 -23.20 0.22 7.73
CA GLY A 122 -23.35 -1.24 7.78
C GLY A 122 -22.83 -2.01 6.56
N ASP A 123 -22.09 -1.38 5.63
CA ASP A 123 -21.43 -2.10 4.54
C ASP A 123 -20.30 -2.98 5.08
N LYS A 124 -20.54 -4.29 5.15
CA LYS A 124 -19.56 -5.27 5.67
C LYS A 124 -18.30 -5.33 4.80
N SER A 125 -18.42 -5.17 3.49
CA SER A 125 -17.28 -5.21 2.57
C SER A 125 -16.39 -4.00 2.76
N PHE A 126 -17.00 -2.81 2.90
CA PHE A 126 -16.27 -1.60 3.27
C PHE A 126 -15.57 -1.75 4.62
N SER A 127 -16.28 -2.22 5.66
CA SER A 127 -15.68 -2.47 6.98
C SER A 127 -14.50 -3.43 6.90
N PHE A 128 -14.62 -4.53 6.14
CA PHE A 128 -13.55 -5.48 5.93
C PHE A 128 -12.28 -4.80 5.38
N HIS A 129 -12.41 -4.04 4.29
CA HIS A 129 -11.27 -3.37 3.66
C HIS A 129 -10.67 -2.27 4.55
N THR A 130 -11.51 -1.50 5.25
CA THR A 130 -11.05 -0.44 6.17
C THR A 130 -10.35 -1.03 7.40
N LEU A 131 -10.80 -2.17 7.92
CA LEU A 131 -10.11 -2.87 9.01
C LEU A 131 -8.73 -3.39 8.57
N LEU A 132 -8.57 -3.91 7.36
CA LEU A 132 -7.24 -4.30 6.85
C LEU A 132 -6.31 -3.10 6.71
N ASN A 133 -6.83 -1.95 6.27
CA ASN A 133 -6.04 -0.72 6.20
C ASN A 133 -5.61 -0.23 7.60
N LEU A 134 -6.52 -0.28 8.58
CA LEU A 134 -6.24 0.03 9.98
C LEU A 134 -5.17 -0.92 10.56
N GLN A 135 -5.30 -2.22 10.28
CA GLN A 135 -4.32 -3.23 10.68
C GLN A 135 -2.94 -2.94 10.08
N SER A 136 -2.86 -2.58 8.79
CA SER A 136 -1.60 -2.18 8.15
C SER A 136 -0.97 -0.95 8.80
N ALA A 137 -1.76 0.08 9.13
CA ALA A 137 -1.25 1.25 9.84
C ALA A 137 -0.68 0.88 11.24
N MET A 138 -1.38 0.00 11.97
CA MET A 138 -0.91 -0.50 13.27
C MET A 138 0.39 -1.32 13.16
N VAL A 139 0.57 -2.11 12.10
CA VAL A 139 1.83 -2.84 11.84
C VAL A 139 2.99 -1.87 11.65
N HIS A 140 2.82 -0.85 10.82
CA HIS A 140 3.88 0.16 10.62
C HIS A 140 4.17 0.98 11.88
N ALA A 141 3.17 1.18 12.75
CA ALA A 141 3.35 1.76 14.08
C ALA A 141 3.91 0.77 15.12
N LYS A 142 4.30 -0.45 14.71
CA LYS A 142 4.80 -1.55 15.57
C LYS A 142 3.82 -1.97 16.68
N GLN A 143 2.52 -1.72 16.49
CA GLN A 143 1.44 -2.11 17.42
C GLN A 143 0.90 -3.51 17.10
N TYR A 144 1.77 -4.52 17.04
CA TYR A 144 1.45 -5.86 16.50
C TYR A 144 0.28 -6.58 17.19
N ASN A 145 0.17 -6.47 18.52
CA ASN A 145 -0.92 -7.10 19.28
C ASN A 145 -2.29 -6.51 18.90
N LYS A 146 -2.36 -5.18 18.77
CA LYS A 146 -3.59 -4.49 18.34
C LYS A 146 -3.89 -4.80 16.87
N ALA A 147 -2.86 -4.82 16.02
CA ALA A 147 -2.99 -5.18 14.61
C ALA A 147 -3.61 -6.58 14.44
N LYS A 148 -3.18 -7.56 15.25
CA LYS A 148 -3.75 -8.92 15.25
C LYS A 148 -5.22 -8.93 15.64
N ALA A 149 -5.60 -8.19 16.69
CA ALA A 149 -6.99 -8.09 17.10
C ALA A 149 -7.88 -7.46 16.01
N ILE A 150 -7.37 -6.48 15.26
CA ILE A 150 -8.07 -5.90 14.11
C ILE A 150 -8.16 -6.90 12.95
N LEU A 151 -7.10 -7.66 12.68
CA LEU A 151 -7.11 -8.72 11.67
C LEU A 151 -8.18 -9.79 11.98
N ASP A 152 -8.32 -10.18 13.25
CA ASP A 152 -9.34 -11.14 13.68
C ASP A 152 -10.76 -10.60 13.52
N LYS A 153 -10.96 -9.29 13.71
CA LYS A 153 -12.24 -8.63 13.38
C LYS A 153 -12.50 -8.65 11.88
N ALA A 154 -11.51 -8.36 11.04
CA ALA A 154 -11.64 -8.42 9.59
C ALA A 154 -11.95 -9.84 9.12
N ALA A 155 -11.31 -10.86 9.71
CA ALA A 155 -11.56 -12.27 9.40
C ALA A 155 -13.03 -12.68 9.57
N LYS A 156 -13.70 -12.17 10.61
CA LYS A 156 -15.14 -12.43 10.86
C LYS A 156 -16.07 -11.76 9.83
N LEU A 157 -15.59 -10.75 9.11
CA LEU A 157 -16.34 -10.04 8.07
C LEU A 157 -16.04 -10.54 6.65
N ALA A 158 -15.05 -11.41 6.48
CA ALA A 158 -14.74 -11.97 5.17
C ALA A 158 -15.90 -12.85 4.67
N VAL A 159 -16.39 -12.57 3.46
CA VAL A 159 -17.56 -13.25 2.87
C VAL A 159 -17.26 -14.01 1.59
N ASN A 160 -16.05 -13.87 1.04
CA ASN A 160 -15.65 -14.54 -0.20
C ASN A 160 -14.18 -15.00 -0.14
N GLU A 161 -13.81 -15.88 -1.07
CA GLU A 161 -12.49 -16.50 -1.13
C GLU A 161 -11.36 -15.47 -1.21
N GLN A 162 -11.54 -14.40 -1.98
CA GLN A 162 -10.53 -13.35 -2.12
C GLN A 162 -10.29 -12.61 -0.79
N GLN A 163 -11.35 -12.35 -0.01
CA GLN A 163 -11.25 -11.74 1.31
C GLN A 163 -10.61 -12.69 2.32
N HIS A 164 -10.97 -13.98 2.32
CA HIS A 164 -10.31 -14.99 3.16
C HIS A 164 -8.82 -15.13 2.82
N LEU A 165 -8.47 -15.13 1.53
CA LEU A 165 -7.08 -15.14 1.07
C LEU A 165 -6.31 -13.91 1.57
N ARG A 166 -6.91 -12.71 1.47
CA ARG A 166 -6.31 -11.47 2.01
C ARG A 166 -6.04 -11.57 3.51
N VAL A 167 -6.96 -12.14 4.28
CA VAL A 167 -6.76 -12.35 5.73
C VAL A 167 -5.61 -13.33 5.97
N LYS A 168 -5.56 -14.46 5.24
CA LYS A 168 -4.49 -15.46 5.35
C LYS A 168 -3.12 -14.87 5.02
N ILE A 169 -3.02 -14.02 3.99
CA ILE A 169 -1.79 -13.31 3.64
C ILE A 169 -1.35 -12.36 4.77
N ASN A 170 -2.27 -11.54 5.30
CA ASN A 170 -1.95 -10.63 6.40
C ASN A 170 -1.59 -11.37 7.69
N LEU A 171 -2.16 -12.55 7.93
CA LEU A 171 -1.79 -13.41 9.05
C LEU A 171 -0.37 -13.97 8.90
N ALA A 172 0.02 -14.40 7.69
CA ALA A 172 1.37 -14.86 7.41
C ALA A 172 2.40 -13.74 7.63
N ASN A 173 2.10 -12.52 7.15
CA ASN A 173 2.93 -11.34 7.40
C ASN A 173 2.98 -11.01 8.89
N HIS A 174 1.86 -11.08 9.62
CA HIS A 174 1.88 -10.86 11.07
C HIS A 174 2.82 -11.82 11.79
N TYR A 175 2.83 -13.11 11.43
CA TYR A 175 3.77 -14.06 12.01
C TYR A 175 5.23 -13.71 11.67
N LEU A 176 5.50 -13.27 10.44
CA LEU A 176 6.82 -12.77 10.05
C LEU A 176 7.25 -11.56 10.90
N ASP A 177 6.38 -10.55 10.99
CA ASP A 177 6.63 -9.30 11.71
C ASP A 177 6.82 -9.51 13.23
N THR A 178 6.22 -10.56 13.77
CA THR A 178 6.32 -10.94 15.20
C THR A 178 7.37 -12.03 15.46
N ASN A 179 8.21 -12.35 14.48
CA ASN A 179 9.26 -13.35 14.54
C ASN A 179 8.77 -14.79 14.87
N ASN A 180 7.50 -15.08 14.59
CA ASN A 180 6.91 -16.43 14.64
C ASN A 180 7.20 -17.17 13.31
N LEU A 181 8.50 -17.40 13.06
CA LEU A 181 8.99 -17.78 11.74
C LEU A 181 8.51 -19.16 11.25
N LYS A 182 8.24 -20.10 12.16
CA LYS A 182 7.75 -21.45 11.79
C LYS A 182 6.33 -21.39 11.24
N GLU A 183 5.47 -20.62 11.88
CA GLU A 183 4.09 -20.36 11.48
C GLU A 183 4.05 -19.55 10.18
N ALA A 184 4.91 -18.53 10.07
CA ALA A 184 5.08 -17.75 8.84
C ALA A 184 5.49 -18.66 7.66
N LYS A 185 6.51 -19.51 7.84
CA LYS A 185 6.97 -20.46 6.83
C LYS A 185 5.87 -21.42 6.39
N ALA A 186 5.14 -22.00 7.34
CA ALA A 186 4.04 -22.91 7.03
C ALA A 186 2.95 -22.23 6.19
N LEU A 187 2.55 -21.00 6.57
CA LEU A 187 1.54 -20.25 5.82
C LEU A 187 2.04 -19.77 4.46
N PHE A 188 3.23 -19.19 4.35
CA PHE A 188 3.77 -18.73 3.07
C PHE A 188 3.98 -19.89 2.10
N LYS A 189 4.45 -21.05 2.58
CA LYS A 189 4.56 -22.26 1.75
C LYS A 189 3.21 -22.71 1.20
N ALA A 190 2.18 -22.76 2.04
CA ALA A 190 0.83 -23.13 1.61
C ALA A 190 0.28 -22.11 0.61
N LEU A 191 0.36 -20.81 0.94
CA LEU A 191 -0.08 -19.72 0.07
C LEU A 191 0.64 -19.74 -1.28
N TYR A 192 1.97 -19.91 -1.29
CA TYR A 192 2.75 -19.92 -2.53
C TYR A 192 2.32 -21.06 -3.45
N ARG A 193 2.13 -22.26 -2.90
CA ARG A 193 1.60 -23.41 -3.65
C ARG A 193 0.21 -23.12 -4.22
N ASP A 194 -0.72 -22.71 -3.36
CA ASP A 194 -2.12 -22.53 -3.75
C ASP A 194 -2.26 -21.44 -4.83
N LEU A 195 -1.54 -20.32 -4.69
CA LEU A 195 -1.53 -19.22 -5.66
C LEU A 195 -0.86 -19.60 -6.98
N SER A 196 0.24 -20.36 -6.93
CA SER A 196 0.92 -20.84 -8.12
C SER A 196 0.03 -21.79 -8.93
N LEU A 197 -0.72 -22.66 -8.26
CA LEU A 197 -1.70 -23.55 -8.91
C LEU A 197 -2.89 -22.78 -9.51
N ALA A 198 -3.29 -21.68 -8.89
CA ALA A 198 -4.36 -20.81 -9.38
C ALA A 198 -3.92 -19.87 -10.53
N GLY A 199 -2.63 -19.82 -10.88
CA GLY A 199 -2.11 -18.90 -11.91
C GLY A 199 -2.00 -17.43 -11.45
N GLU A 200 -2.14 -17.17 -10.15
CA GLU A 200 -2.11 -15.84 -9.52
C GLU A 200 -0.68 -15.29 -9.41
N THR A 201 -0.08 -15.00 -10.57
CA THR A 201 1.37 -14.90 -10.75
C THR A 201 2.03 -13.82 -9.90
N GLU A 202 1.50 -12.60 -9.90
CA GLU A 202 2.10 -11.49 -9.13
C GLU A 202 2.00 -11.72 -7.62
N THR A 203 0.82 -12.14 -7.14
CA THR A 203 0.63 -12.43 -5.72
C THR A 203 1.49 -13.62 -5.29
N ALA A 204 1.60 -14.66 -6.12
CA ALA A 204 2.47 -15.80 -5.88
C ALA A 204 3.94 -15.37 -5.78
N ALA A 205 4.43 -14.48 -6.65
CA ALA A 205 5.80 -13.97 -6.59
C ALA A 205 6.09 -13.24 -5.26
N ARG A 206 5.18 -12.36 -4.82
CA ARG A 206 5.32 -11.66 -3.53
C ARG A 206 5.35 -12.63 -2.35
N ILE A 207 4.46 -13.62 -2.35
CA ILE A 207 4.43 -14.65 -1.30
C ILE A 207 5.68 -15.54 -1.35
N GLY A 208 6.17 -15.86 -2.54
CA GLY A 208 7.41 -16.60 -2.74
C GLY A 208 8.63 -15.86 -2.20
N LEU A 209 8.72 -14.54 -2.42
CA LEU A 209 9.76 -13.71 -1.82
C LEU A 209 9.66 -13.71 -0.28
N ASN A 210 8.47 -13.58 0.29
CA ASN A 210 8.30 -13.67 1.75
C ASN A 210 8.66 -15.05 2.30
N LEU A 211 8.38 -16.13 1.56
CA LEU A 211 8.86 -17.48 1.89
C LEU A 211 10.38 -17.51 1.93
N LEU A 212 11.07 -17.02 0.89
CA LEU A 212 12.54 -16.96 0.86
C LEU A 212 13.12 -16.12 2.00
N ASN A 213 12.51 -14.97 2.30
CA ASN A 213 12.89 -14.15 3.47
C ASN A 213 12.77 -14.96 4.76
N THR A 214 11.67 -15.68 4.93
CA THR A 214 11.45 -16.50 6.13
C THR A 214 12.50 -17.61 6.25
N GLU A 215 12.89 -18.26 5.14
CA GLU A 215 13.97 -19.25 5.15
C GLU A 215 15.33 -18.61 5.50
N ILE A 216 15.61 -17.39 5.02
CA ILE A 216 16.78 -16.61 5.42
C ILE A 216 16.80 -16.35 6.93
N LEU A 217 15.69 -15.87 7.50
CA LEU A 217 15.60 -15.54 8.93
C LEU A 217 15.66 -16.78 9.84
N LEU A 218 15.24 -17.94 9.33
CA LEU A 218 15.41 -19.23 10.00
C LEU A 218 16.84 -19.80 9.86
N ALA A 219 17.71 -19.16 9.06
CA ALA A 219 18.98 -19.72 8.60
C ALA A 219 18.84 -21.09 7.89
N ASP A 220 17.66 -21.41 7.34
CA ASP A 220 17.38 -22.64 6.59
C ASP A 220 17.73 -22.47 5.11
N TYR A 221 19.03 -22.30 4.84
CA TYR A 221 19.51 -22.06 3.49
C TYR A 221 19.26 -23.25 2.55
N SER A 222 19.15 -24.47 3.06
CA SER A 222 18.77 -25.64 2.25
C SER A 222 17.40 -25.42 1.62
N GLN A 223 16.42 -25.00 2.41
CA GLN A 223 15.07 -24.70 1.94
C GLN A 223 15.02 -23.43 1.09
N PHE A 224 15.84 -22.42 1.38
CA PHE A 224 16.03 -21.28 0.47
C PHE A 224 16.42 -21.76 -0.94
N TRP A 225 17.48 -22.59 -1.06
CA TRP A 225 17.95 -23.07 -2.36
C TRP A 225 16.90 -23.92 -3.08
N ARG A 226 16.13 -24.71 -2.32
CA ARG A 226 15.03 -25.53 -2.84
C ARG A 226 13.92 -24.69 -3.48
N TYR A 227 13.50 -23.59 -2.87
CA TYR A 227 12.38 -22.78 -3.35
C TYR A 227 12.77 -21.71 -4.37
N GLN A 228 14.01 -21.23 -4.34
CA GLN A 228 14.41 -20.05 -5.11
C GLN A 228 14.11 -20.14 -6.61
N ASN A 229 14.27 -21.33 -7.21
CA ASN A 229 14.14 -21.48 -8.65
C ASN A 229 12.68 -21.36 -9.09
N SER A 230 11.76 -21.93 -8.31
CA SER A 230 10.32 -21.76 -8.51
C SER A 230 9.94 -20.30 -8.32
N VAL A 231 10.38 -19.65 -7.24
CA VAL A 231 10.07 -18.23 -6.97
C VAL A 231 10.58 -17.34 -8.11
N ARG A 232 11.81 -17.58 -8.56
CA ARG A 232 12.42 -16.87 -9.70
C ARG A 232 11.60 -17.06 -10.98
N GLN A 233 11.15 -18.28 -11.28
CA GLN A 233 10.29 -18.54 -12.45
C GLN A 233 8.95 -17.80 -12.33
N THR A 234 8.33 -17.80 -11.15
CA THR A 234 7.09 -17.05 -10.88
C THR A 234 7.28 -15.55 -11.11
N ILE A 235 8.43 -14.97 -10.71
CA ILE A 235 8.76 -13.56 -10.98
C ILE A 235 8.85 -13.30 -12.49
N PHE A 236 9.50 -14.20 -13.24
CA PHE A 236 9.64 -14.06 -14.69
C PHE A 236 8.33 -14.23 -15.46
N SER A 237 7.32 -14.89 -14.89
CA SER A 237 6.00 -15.01 -15.51
C SER A 237 5.08 -13.80 -15.28
N ILE A 238 5.47 -12.82 -14.45
CA ILE A 238 4.69 -11.60 -14.24
C ILE A 238 4.64 -10.80 -15.54
N ALA A 239 3.44 -10.45 -16.00
CA ALA A 239 3.25 -9.53 -17.12
C ALA A 239 3.61 -8.10 -16.71
N GLY A 240 4.39 -7.39 -17.55
CA GLY A 240 4.83 -6.02 -17.28
C GLY A 240 6.14 -5.95 -16.48
N SER A 241 6.33 -4.87 -15.72
CA SER A 241 7.56 -4.63 -14.97
C SER A 241 7.63 -5.51 -13.72
N ASN A 242 8.62 -6.41 -13.67
CA ASN A 242 8.92 -7.27 -12.53
C ASN A 242 10.28 -6.94 -11.88
N HIS A 243 10.87 -5.80 -12.25
CA HIS A 243 12.25 -5.46 -11.93
C HIS A 243 12.50 -5.41 -10.42
N HIS A 244 11.60 -4.81 -9.64
CA HIS A 244 11.74 -4.73 -8.17
C HIS A 244 11.65 -6.10 -7.50
N TYR A 245 10.78 -6.99 -7.96
CA TYR A 245 10.68 -8.36 -7.45
C TYR A 245 11.96 -9.15 -7.73
N TYR A 246 12.46 -9.08 -8.97
CA TYR A 246 13.68 -9.78 -9.37
C TYR A 246 14.91 -9.25 -8.64
N TYR A 247 15.01 -7.93 -8.46
CA TYR A 247 16.14 -7.32 -7.77
C TYR A 247 16.17 -7.68 -6.27
N HIS A 248 15.01 -7.70 -5.62
CA HIS A 248 14.90 -8.20 -4.24
C HIS A 248 15.36 -9.67 -4.14
N PHE A 249 14.95 -10.52 -5.08
CA PHE A 249 15.45 -11.91 -5.17
C PHE A 249 16.98 -11.99 -5.31
N VAL A 250 17.58 -11.16 -6.16
CA VAL A 250 19.05 -11.13 -6.35
C VAL A 250 19.77 -10.74 -5.07
N LEU A 251 19.25 -9.74 -4.35
CA LEU A 251 19.80 -9.29 -3.08
C LEU A 251 19.75 -10.40 -2.02
N MET A 252 18.62 -11.09 -1.88
CA MET A 252 18.48 -12.27 -1.01
C MET A 252 19.50 -13.37 -1.34
N ARG A 253 19.69 -13.67 -2.63
CA ARG A 253 20.64 -14.69 -3.07
C ARG A 253 22.08 -14.28 -2.79
N ALA A 254 22.43 -13.01 -3.00
CA ALA A 254 23.75 -12.48 -2.67
C ALA A 254 24.02 -12.57 -1.17
N PHE A 255 23.03 -12.24 -0.34
CA PHE A 255 23.10 -12.41 1.11
C PHE A 255 23.36 -13.87 1.52
N VAL A 256 22.56 -14.83 1.01
CA VAL A 256 22.72 -16.26 1.35
C VAL A 256 24.10 -16.79 0.94
N ASN A 257 24.61 -16.38 -0.23
CA ASN A 257 25.97 -16.74 -0.65
C ASN A 257 27.04 -16.21 0.31
N ALA A 258 26.87 -14.98 0.82
CA ALA A 258 27.78 -14.39 1.80
C ALA A 258 27.73 -15.11 3.15
N MET A 259 26.55 -15.58 3.58
CA MET A 259 26.38 -16.35 4.82
C MET A 259 26.97 -17.77 4.72
N GLN A 260 26.79 -18.46 3.60
CA GLN A 260 27.25 -19.86 3.45
C GLN A 260 28.72 -19.99 3.05
N ALA A 261 29.29 -18.97 2.39
CA ALA A 261 30.68 -18.96 1.96
C ALA A 261 31.32 -17.60 2.28
N PRO A 262 31.48 -17.24 3.56
CA PRO A 262 31.94 -15.92 3.99
C PRO A 262 33.35 -15.63 3.47
N ASN A 263 33.43 -14.67 2.54
CA ASN A 263 34.70 -14.16 2.02
C ASN A 263 34.50 -12.77 1.40
N ASN A 264 35.61 -12.06 1.17
CA ASN A 264 35.61 -10.71 0.63
C ASN A 264 34.86 -10.59 -0.71
N THR A 265 34.92 -11.62 -1.55
CA THR A 265 34.21 -11.63 -2.84
C THR A 265 32.69 -11.65 -2.65
N GLN A 266 32.18 -12.48 -1.73
CA GLN A 266 30.74 -12.54 -1.47
C GLN A 266 30.23 -11.28 -0.77
N TYR A 267 31.00 -10.73 0.18
CA TYR A 267 30.67 -9.46 0.83
C TYR A 267 30.59 -8.31 -0.17
N LYS A 268 31.56 -8.20 -1.10
CA LYS A 268 31.51 -7.22 -2.20
C LYS A 268 30.31 -7.41 -3.12
N ARG A 269 29.92 -8.65 -3.44
CA ARG A 269 28.73 -8.93 -4.26
C ARG A 269 27.44 -8.51 -3.58
N PHE A 270 27.32 -8.76 -2.28
CA PHE A 270 26.16 -8.32 -1.50
C PHE A 270 26.11 -6.80 -1.37
N ALA A 271 27.23 -6.14 -1.04
CA ALA A 271 27.32 -4.69 -1.00
C ALA A 271 26.98 -4.04 -2.36
N TYR A 272 27.48 -4.60 -3.46
CA TYR A 272 27.15 -4.15 -4.81
C TYR A 272 25.64 -4.25 -5.10
N ALA A 273 25.00 -5.34 -4.69
CA ALA A 273 23.54 -5.51 -4.83
C ALA A 273 22.77 -4.49 -3.99
N ILE A 274 23.22 -4.17 -2.78
CA ILE A 274 22.62 -3.11 -1.96
C ILE A 274 22.75 -1.75 -2.66
N GLU A 275 23.95 -1.39 -3.10
CA GLU A 275 24.27 -0.11 -3.73
C GLU A 275 23.36 0.18 -4.94
N HIS A 276 23.22 -0.81 -5.82
CA HIS A 276 22.42 -0.71 -7.04
C HIS A 276 20.92 -1.04 -6.82
N GLY A 277 20.55 -1.41 -5.58
CA GLY A 277 19.20 -1.74 -5.16
C GLY A 277 18.48 -0.63 -4.38
N SER A 278 19.05 0.57 -4.26
CA SER A 278 18.45 1.69 -3.48
C SER A 278 17.01 2.02 -3.86
N PHE A 279 16.63 1.84 -5.13
CA PHE A 279 15.25 2.04 -5.59
C PHE A 279 14.24 1.14 -4.87
N LEU A 280 14.68 -0.01 -4.32
CA LEU A 280 13.83 -0.89 -3.52
C LEU A 280 13.32 -0.24 -2.23
N PHE A 281 13.94 0.86 -1.77
CA PHE A 281 13.43 1.65 -0.65
C PHE A 281 12.06 2.28 -0.98
N GLU A 282 11.81 2.64 -2.25
CA GLU A 282 10.51 3.12 -2.70
C GLU A 282 9.43 2.02 -2.66
N TYR A 283 9.85 0.76 -2.74
CA TYR A 283 9.02 -0.44 -2.61
C TYR A 283 8.98 -0.98 -1.17
N GLY A 284 9.43 -0.21 -0.18
CA GLY A 284 9.36 -0.54 1.24
C GLY A 284 10.32 -1.64 1.69
N GLN A 285 11.38 -1.94 0.94
CA GLN A 285 12.34 -3.01 1.27
C GLN A 285 13.52 -2.53 2.14
N GLN A 286 13.51 -1.29 2.61
CA GLN A 286 14.61 -0.77 3.42
C GLN A 286 14.82 -1.59 4.70
N GLU A 287 13.74 -1.92 5.44
CA GLU A 287 13.82 -2.66 6.71
C GLU A 287 14.29 -4.10 6.53
N SER A 288 13.89 -4.77 5.43
CA SER A 288 14.36 -6.14 5.14
C SER A 288 15.85 -6.14 4.77
N ILE A 289 16.31 -5.16 4.00
CA ILE A 289 17.73 -5.01 3.67
C ILE A 289 18.54 -4.67 4.93
N GLU A 290 18.03 -3.79 5.79
CA GLU A 290 18.65 -3.46 7.08
C GLU A 290 18.79 -4.70 7.96
N GLN A 291 17.78 -5.57 7.99
CA GLN A 291 17.84 -6.84 8.71
C GLN A 291 18.95 -7.76 8.18
N TYR A 292 19.13 -7.86 6.86
CA TYR A 292 20.23 -8.64 6.28
C TYR A 292 21.60 -8.05 6.60
N VAL A 293 21.75 -6.73 6.52
CA VAL A 293 22.99 -6.04 6.90
C VAL A 293 23.35 -6.32 8.35
N ASN A 294 22.36 -6.23 9.25
CA ASN A 294 22.53 -6.53 10.68
C ASN A 294 22.88 -7.99 10.95
N ILE A 295 22.28 -8.95 10.22
CA ILE A 295 22.62 -10.38 10.35
C ILE A 295 24.04 -10.67 9.83
N LEU A 296 24.44 -10.01 8.74
CA LEU A 296 25.76 -10.21 8.14
C LEU A 296 26.89 -9.66 9.03
N ASP A 297 26.62 -8.59 9.78
CA ASP A 297 27.51 -7.99 10.78
C ASP A 297 28.91 -7.66 10.24
N VAL A 298 28.96 -7.04 9.07
CA VAL A 298 30.20 -6.57 8.44
C VAL A 298 30.27 -5.04 8.56
N PRO A 299 31.24 -4.45 9.31
CA PRO A 299 31.23 -3.03 9.66
C PRO A 299 31.20 -2.08 8.46
N TRP A 300 32.01 -2.35 7.43
CA TRP A 300 32.07 -1.47 6.25
C TRP A 300 30.78 -1.53 5.41
N ILE A 301 30.09 -2.68 5.36
CA ILE A 301 28.78 -2.81 4.70
C ILE A 301 27.73 -2.03 5.49
N SER A 302 27.76 -2.14 6.81
CA SER A 302 26.83 -1.42 7.70
C SER A 302 26.98 0.09 7.57
N SER A 303 28.22 0.59 7.50
CA SER A 303 28.52 2.01 7.25
C SER A 303 28.00 2.47 5.90
N GLN A 304 28.30 1.71 4.83
CA GLN A 304 27.85 2.03 3.47
C GLN A 304 26.32 2.06 3.36
N PHE A 305 25.63 1.06 3.94
CA PHE A 305 24.17 1.01 3.95
C PHE A 305 23.57 2.19 4.71
N SER A 306 24.16 2.57 5.85
CA SER A 306 23.71 3.71 6.64
C SER A 306 23.81 5.03 5.87
N GLU A 307 24.91 5.26 5.13
CA GLU A 307 25.06 6.40 4.22
C GLU A 307 24.00 6.37 3.12
N GLN A 308 23.75 5.21 2.50
CA GLN A 308 22.74 5.08 1.45
C GLN A 308 21.33 5.41 1.96
N VAL A 309 20.98 4.95 3.17
CA VAL A 309 19.69 5.28 3.81
C VAL A 309 19.62 6.76 4.16
N PHE A 310 20.70 7.36 4.64
CA PHE A 310 20.77 8.80 4.91
C PHE A 310 20.55 9.61 3.63
N GLU A 311 21.27 9.28 2.56
CA GLU A 311 21.14 9.95 1.27
C GLU A 311 19.74 9.80 0.69
N TYR A 312 19.16 8.59 0.72
CA TYR A 312 17.78 8.36 0.31
C TYR A 312 16.80 9.25 1.10
N LYS A 313 16.93 9.31 2.42
CA LYS A 313 16.07 10.18 3.26
C LYS A 313 16.27 11.67 2.97
N ARG A 314 17.48 12.08 2.58
CA ARG A 314 17.82 13.46 2.24
C ARG A 314 17.22 13.90 0.91
N ILE A 315 17.32 13.06 -0.13
CA ILE A 315 16.85 13.40 -1.49
C ILE A 315 15.36 13.12 -1.70
N ARG A 316 14.76 12.25 -0.87
CA ARG A 316 13.34 11.92 -0.99
C ARG A 316 12.51 13.19 -0.75
N PRO A 317 11.63 13.57 -1.69
CA PRO A 317 10.78 14.74 -1.53
C PRO A 317 9.97 14.63 -0.24
N LYS A 318 10.07 15.64 0.64
CA LYS A 318 9.19 15.76 1.80
C LYS A 318 7.77 16.00 1.28
N LYS A 319 6.93 14.99 1.43
CA LYS A 319 5.52 15.01 1.06
C LYS A 319 4.72 15.62 2.20
N VAL A 320 3.96 16.67 1.90
CA VAL A 320 3.09 17.35 2.88
C VAL A 320 1.69 16.79 2.77
N VAL A 321 1.15 16.27 3.88
CA VAL A 321 -0.25 15.87 4.02
C VAL A 321 -0.92 16.85 4.97
N GLN A 322 -2.04 17.45 4.55
CA GLN A 322 -2.77 18.40 5.40
C GLN A 322 -3.63 17.64 6.41
N MET A 323 -3.54 18.03 7.69
CA MET A 323 -4.22 17.34 8.80
C MET A 323 -5.60 17.92 9.11
N ASP A 324 -5.84 19.19 8.79
CA ASP A 324 -7.08 19.89 9.13
C ASP A 324 -8.32 19.24 8.48
N LEU A 325 -8.14 18.60 7.33
CA LEU A 325 -9.17 17.81 6.64
C LEU A 325 -9.70 16.67 7.51
N LEU A 326 -8.84 16.01 8.27
CA LEU A 326 -9.25 14.92 9.16
C LEU A 326 -10.13 15.44 10.30
N GLU A 327 -9.75 16.57 10.90
CA GLU A 327 -10.53 17.22 11.97
C GLU A 327 -11.91 17.66 11.46
N GLN A 328 -11.98 18.23 10.25
CA GLN A 328 -13.23 18.65 9.62
C GLN A 328 -14.19 17.46 9.40
N HIS A 329 -13.68 16.33 8.91
CA HIS A 329 -14.51 15.17 8.59
C HIS A 329 -14.81 14.24 9.78
N CYS A 330 -14.08 14.36 10.88
CA CYS A 330 -14.19 13.45 12.03
C CYS A 330 -14.64 14.14 13.32
N SER A 331 -15.17 15.37 13.23
CA SER A 331 -15.67 16.11 14.38
C SER A 331 -16.77 15.33 15.15
N THR A 332 -16.72 15.47 16.47
CA THR A 332 -17.18 14.49 17.48
C THR A 332 -18.69 14.28 17.62
N GLN A 333 -19.55 15.03 16.91
CA GLN A 333 -21.00 14.91 17.08
C GLN A 333 -21.61 13.73 16.31
N GLU A 334 -21.12 13.39 15.11
CA GLU A 334 -21.60 12.22 14.35
C GLU A 334 -21.03 10.90 14.88
N VAL A 335 -19.78 10.90 15.35
CA VAL A 335 -19.09 9.70 15.88
C VAL A 335 -19.67 9.25 17.24
N ALA A 336 -20.20 10.18 18.04
CA ALA A 336 -20.82 9.86 19.32
C ALA A 336 -22.11 9.03 19.18
N HIS A 337 -22.88 9.26 18.11
CA HIS A 337 -24.12 8.52 17.86
C HIS A 337 -23.86 7.09 17.34
N SER A 338 -22.76 6.89 16.60
CA SER A 338 -22.37 5.56 16.07
C SER A 338 -21.62 4.67 17.08
N ARG A 339 -20.96 5.24 18.10
CA ARG A 339 -20.27 4.45 19.15
C ARG A 339 -21.22 3.54 19.93
N THR A 340 -22.49 3.93 20.07
CA THR A 340 -23.51 3.15 20.79
C THR A 340 -23.94 1.88 20.04
N LYS A 341 -23.74 1.82 18.72
CA LYS A 341 -24.12 0.65 17.87
C LYS A 341 -23.00 -0.38 17.67
N LEU A 342 -21.74 -0.03 17.94
CA LEU A 342 -20.59 -0.93 17.76
C LEU A 342 -20.16 -1.66 19.04
N LEU A 343 -20.75 -1.29 20.18
CA LEU A 343 -20.52 -1.91 21.50
C LEU A 343 -21.66 -2.85 21.92
N GLN A 344 -22.66 -3.03 21.07
CA GLN A 344 -23.69 -4.08 21.13
C GLN A 344 -23.42 -5.06 19.99
#